data_AF-A0A6I7W941-F1
#
_entry.id   AF-A0A6I7W941-F1
#
_cell.length_a   1.000
_cell.length_b   1.000
_cell.length_c   1.000
_cell.angle_alpha   90.00
_cell.angle_beta   90.00
_cell.angle_gamma   90.00
#
_symmetry.space_group_name_H-M   'P 1'
#
loop_
_entity.id
_entity.type
_entity.pdbx_description
1 polymer ?
#
loop_
_entity_poly.entity_id
_entity_poly.type
_entity_poly.pdbx_seq_one_letter_code
_entity_poly.pdbx_strand_id
1 'polypeptide(L)'
;LVANFSDFREIRNKYKNAKSLSIVIDDSVLSMNNETLNANSFHLNYEENIYYLSANRIGQEELALLNSRQKVGRNGEYVFGYFESNKDKPLDEVLVKFKQAGLTLKAQVNEWLAYILDLEISFQTEKITSTHVKATFNSEGINDISPFNLGAGNSYLVKVLVVSLMC
;
A
#
# COMPACT_ATOMS: atom_id res chain seq x y z
N LEU A 1 6.02 18.30 -8.25
CA LEU A 1 5.09 19.09 -7.44
C LEU A 1 4.58 18.19 -6.32
N VAL A 2 4.76 18.60 -5.07
CA VAL A 2 4.19 17.89 -3.91
C VAL A 2 2.68 18.13 -3.95
N ALA A 3 1.88 17.08 -4.12
CA ALA A 3 0.44 17.21 -4.04
C ALA A 3 0.08 17.41 -2.57
N ASN A 4 -0.42 18.61 -2.22
CA ASN A 4 -0.98 18.89 -0.90
C ASN A 4 -2.13 17.92 -0.65
N PHE A 5 -2.01 17.10 0.40
CA PHE A 5 -2.86 15.93 0.61
C PHE A 5 -4.31 16.19 1.03
N SER A 6 -4.75 17.45 1.10
CA SER A 6 -6.12 17.76 1.54
C SER A 6 -6.46 19.23 1.35
N ASP A 7 -6.76 19.62 0.12
CA ASP A 7 -7.40 20.92 -0.13
C ASP A 7 -8.93 20.73 -0.10
N PHE A 8 -9.45 20.49 1.11
CA PHE A 8 -10.90 20.52 1.33
C PHE A 8 -11.31 21.98 1.53
N ARG A 9 -11.87 22.60 0.49
CA ARG A 9 -12.30 24.02 0.54
C ARG A 9 -13.42 24.30 1.54
N GLU A 10 -14.15 23.27 1.98
CA GLU A 10 -15.21 23.43 2.97
C GLU A 10 -15.25 22.24 3.93
N ILE A 11 -15.11 22.52 5.23
CA ILE A 11 -15.61 21.63 6.29
C ILE A 11 -17.12 21.86 6.32
N ARG A 12 -17.91 21.03 5.62
CA ARG A 12 -19.37 21.18 5.61
C ARG A 12 -20.07 19.87 5.92
N ASN A 13 -20.50 19.74 7.17
CA ASN A 13 -21.51 18.76 7.55
C ASN A 13 -22.89 19.35 7.24
N LYS A 14 -23.60 18.81 6.25
CA LYS A 14 -24.93 19.31 5.81
C LYS A 14 -25.99 19.36 6.92
N TYR A 15 -25.84 18.54 7.96
CA TYR A 15 -26.80 18.46 9.07
C TYR A 15 -26.45 19.35 10.26
N LYS A 16 -25.15 19.56 10.52
CA LYS A 16 -24.66 20.32 11.69
C LYS A 16 -24.08 21.69 11.35
N ASN A 17 -23.86 22.00 10.06
CA ASN A 17 -23.10 23.17 9.61
C ASN A 17 -21.78 23.33 10.39
N ALA A 18 -21.08 22.22 10.60
CA ALA A 18 -19.86 22.19 11.41
C ALA A 18 -18.80 23.12 10.79
N LYS A 19 -18.23 24.03 11.58
CA LYS A 19 -17.20 24.99 11.16
C LYS A 19 -15.77 24.55 11.51
N SER A 20 -15.65 23.39 12.14
CA SER A 20 -14.40 22.79 12.55
C SER A 20 -14.51 21.26 12.57
N LEU A 21 -13.36 20.61 12.41
CA LEU A 21 -13.14 19.18 12.56
C LEU A 21 -12.16 18.99 13.73
N SER A 22 -12.39 17.97 14.55
CA SER A 22 -11.39 17.53 15.53
C SER A 22 -11.27 16.02 15.49
N ILE A 23 -10.04 15.53 15.41
CA ILE A 23 -9.68 14.13 15.57
C ILE A 23 -8.96 14.02 16.92
N VAL A 24 -9.46 13.14 17.77
CA VAL A 24 -8.85 12.86 19.08
C VAL A 24 -8.31 11.44 19.05
N ILE A 25 -7.02 11.28 19.30
CA ILE A 25 -6.34 10.00 19.43
C ILE A 25 -5.61 10.04 20.77
N ASP A 26 -6.04 9.19 21.71
CA ASP A 26 -5.61 9.22 23.11
C ASP A 26 -5.72 10.64 23.71
N ASP A 27 -4.63 11.19 24.25
CA ASP A 27 -4.58 12.54 24.82
C ASP A 27 -4.32 13.65 23.79
N SER A 28 -4.22 13.30 22.52
CA SER A 28 -3.82 14.22 21.48
C SER A 28 -4.99 14.66 20.60
N VAL A 29 -5.09 15.98 20.39
CA VAL A 29 -6.16 16.59 19.60
C VAL A 29 -5.57 17.25 18.37
N LEU A 30 -5.97 16.76 17.20
CA LEU A 30 -5.80 17.46 15.93
C LEU A 30 -7.11 18.21 15.65
N SER A 31 -7.06 19.53 15.60
CA SER A 31 -8.24 20.32 15.24
C SER A 31 -7.97 21.23 14.05
N MET A 32 -8.95 21.33 13.17
CA MET A 32 -8.88 22.15 11.97
C MET A 32 -10.18 22.96 11.83
N ASN A 33 -10.07 24.23 11.50
CA ASN A 33 -11.18 25.05 11.01
C ASN A 33 -10.80 25.63 9.63
N ASN A 34 -11.62 26.53 9.09
CA ASN A 34 -11.37 27.11 7.76
C ASN A 34 -10.08 27.97 7.68
N GLU A 35 -9.50 28.37 8.81
CA GLU A 35 -8.38 29.32 8.87
C GLU A 35 -7.11 28.72 9.44
N THR A 36 -7.24 27.70 10.30
CA THR A 36 -6.15 27.20 11.15
C THR A 36 -6.21 25.69 11.30
N LEU A 37 -5.03 25.08 11.25
CA LEU A 37 -4.78 23.70 11.67
C LEU A 37 -3.99 23.76 12.98
N ASN A 38 -4.63 23.37 14.08
CA ASN A 38 -3.98 23.19 15.37
C ASN A 38 -3.67 21.70 15.52
N ALA A 39 -2.43 21.35 15.19
CA ALA A 39 -1.84 20.06 15.52
C ALA A 39 -0.88 20.27 16.69
N ASN A 40 -1.08 19.57 17.80
CA ASN A 40 0.06 19.26 18.66
C ASN A 40 1.08 18.51 17.79
N SER A 41 2.39 18.68 18.07
CA SER A 41 3.44 18.07 17.25
C SER A 41 3.30 16.55 17.21
N PHE A 42 2.66 16.05 16.17
CA PHE A 42 2.61 14.63 15.85
C PHE A 42 3.76 14.31 14.92
N HIS A 43 4.58 13.34 15.29
CA HIS A 43 5.57 12.76 14.40
C HIS A 43 4.91 11.69 13.54
N LEU A 44 3.87 12.02 12.76
CA LEU A 44 3.25 11.11 11.79
C LEU A 44 3.52 11.65 10.38
N ASN A 45 4.48 11.03 9.70
CA ASN A 45 4.91 11.34 8.35
C ASN A 45 4.42 10.23 7.41
N TYR A 46 3.60 10.63 6.42
CA TYR A 46 3.05 9.71 5.44
C TYR A 46 4.14 9.00 4.64
N GLU A 47 4.00 7.67 4.52
CA GLU A 47 4.97 6.74 3.91
C GLU A 47 6.33 6.65 4.61
N GLU A 48 6.43 7.15 5.84
CA GLU A 48 7.56 6.92 6.75
C GLU A 48 7.13 6.11 7.97
N ASN A 49 6.10 6.56 8.69
CA ASN A 49 5.60 5.87 9.88
C ASN A 49 4.06 5.84 9.96
N ILE A 50 3.38 6.35 8.93
CA ILE A 50 1.97 6.09 8.69
C ILE A 50 1.78 5.74 7.22
N TYR A 51 1.18 4.58 6.98
CA TYR A 51 0.86 4.07 5.66
C TYR A 51 -0.65 4.05 5.46
N TYR A 52 -1.11 4.39 4.26
CA TYR A 52 -2.52 4.38 3.89
C TYR A 52 -2.69 3.67 2.57
N LEU A 53 -3.64 2.74 2.52
CA LEU A 53 -4.07 2.09 1.29
C LEU A 53 -5.58 2.33 1.11
N SER A 54 -5.95 2.87 -0.04
CA SER A 54 -7.33 3.31 -0.30
C SER A 54 -8.29 2.13 -0.42
N ALA A 55 -9.40 2.19 0.35
CA ALA A 55 -10.51 1.26 0.19
C ALA A 55 -11.20 1.36 -1.18
N ASN A 56 -10.97 2.45 -1.93
CA ASN A 56 -11.30 2.51 -3.35
C ASN A 56 -10.25 1.73 -4.16
N ARG A 57 -10.33 0.41 -4.04
CA ARG A 57 -9.38 -0.58 -4.57
C ARG A 57 -9.07 -0.30 -6.04
N ILE A 58 -7.82 0.01 -6.35
CA ILE A 58 -7.33 -0.12 -7.73
C ILE A 58 -7.52 -1.58 -8.16
N GLY A 59 -7.99 -1.76 -9.39
CA GLY A 59 -8.26 -3.07 -9.99
C GLY A 59 -7.00 -3.87 -10.35
N GLN A 60 -7.14 -4.77 -11.32
CA GLN A 60 -5.99 -5.50 -11.85
C GLN A 60 -5.02 -4.55 -12.57
N GLU A 61 -3.73 -4.77 -12.37
CA GLU A 61 -2.67 -4.03 -13.05
C GLU A 61 -1.60 -5.02 -13.51
N GLU A 62 -1.47 -5.22 -14.83
CA GLU A 62 -0.35 -5.96 -15.39
C GLU A 62 0.88 -5.06 -15.55
N LEU A 63 0.67 -3.79 -15.91
CA LEU A 63 1.72 -2.77 -16.01
C LEU A 63 1.48 -1.72 -14.93
N ALA A 64 2.18 -1.83 -13.80
CA ALA A 64 2.03 -0.93 -12.66
C ALA A 64 3.11 0.16 -12.64
N LEU A 65 2.80 1.28 -11.99
CA LEU A 65 3.71 2.42 -11.92
C LEU A 65 4.82 2.18 -10.89
N LEU A 66 6.01 2.68 -11.21
CA LEU A 66 7.16 2.77 -10.31
C LEU A 66 7.47 4.23 -10.05
N ASN A 67 7.61 4.58 -8.78
CA ASN A 67 7.97 5.92 -8.33
C ASN A 67 9.12 5.84 -7.32
N SER A 68 10.12 6.69 -7.46
CA SER A 68 11.29 6.71 -6.56
C SER A 68 11.06 7.50 -5.27
N ARG A 69 10.00 8.31 -5.22
CA ARG A 69 9.67 9.20 -4.09
C ARG A 69 8.52 8.69 -3.25
N GLN A 70 7.58 7.97 -3.86
CA GLN A 70 6.39 7.45 -3.19
C GLN A 70 6.38 5.93 -3.21
N LYS A 71 6.09 5.34 -2.04
CA LYS A 71 6.03 3.89 -1.82
C LYS A 71 4.65 3.32 -2.15
N VAL A 72 3.57 4.01 -1.77
CA VAL A 72 2.20 3.51 -1.88
C VAL A 72 1.40 4.31 -2.91
N GLY A 73 1.46 5.65 -2.84
CA GLY A 73 0.59 6.53 -3.62
C GLY A 73 -0.83 6.62 -3.04
N ARG A 74 -1.63 7.57 -3.53
CA ARG A 74 -2.93 7.90 -2.90
C ARG A 74 -3.93 6.74 -2.98
N ASN A 75 -3.86 5.96 -4.05
CA ASN A 75 -4.76 4.85 -4.32
C ASN A 75 -4.04 3.49 -4.28
N GLY A 76 -2.75 3.47 -3.92
CA GLY A 76 -1.92 2.25 -3.97
C GLY A 76 -1.30 1.99 -5.34
N GLU A 77 -1.21 2.98 -6.22
CA GLU A 77 -0.70 2.87 -7.59
C GLU A 77 0.80 2.55 -7.69
N TYR A 78 1.57 2.77 -6.61
CA TYR A 78 3.02 2.54 -6.59
C TYR A 78 3.44 1.30 -5.80
N VAL A 79 2.49 0.59 -5.17
CA VAL A 79 2.79 -0.54 -4.27
C VAL A 79 3.56 -1.65 -4.98
N PHE A 80 3.21 -2.01 -6.22
CA PHE A 80 3.95 -3.01 -6.99
C PHE A 80 5.33 -2.51 -7.42
N GLY A 81 5.47 -1.22 -7.72
CA GLY A 81 6.78 -0.61 -7.98
C GLY A 81 7.69 -0.60 -6.76
N TYR A 82 7.12 -0.33 -5.57
CA TYR A 82 7.84 -0.48 -4.29
C TYR A 82 8.23 -1.94 -4.06
N PHE A 83 7.31 -2.88 -4.26
CA PHE A 83 7.59 -4.30 -4.13
C PHE A 83 8.77 -4.68 -5.02
N GLU A 84 8.74 -4.38 -6.32
CA GLU A 84 9.85 -4.67 -7.24
C GLU A 84 11.21 -4.15 -6.72
N SER A 85 11.22 -2.94 -6.18
CA SER A 85 12.44 -2.28 -5.70
C SER A 85 12.97 -2.84 -4.37
N ASN A 86 12.16 -3.62 -3.64
CA ASN A 86 12.47 -4.09 -2.28
C ASN A 86 12.23 -5.60 -2.07
N LYS A 87 11.72 -6.32 -3.06
CA LYS A 87 11.26 -7.72 -2.95
C LYS A 87 12.35 -8.67 -2.43
N ASP A 88 13.60 -8.43 -2.78
CA ASP A 88 14.73 -9.27 -2.38
C ASP A 88 15.44 -8.78 -1.10
N LYS A 89 14.98 -7.67 -0.48
CA LYS A 89 15.52 -7.20 0.79
C LYS A 89 14.95 -8.03 1.95
N PRO A 90 15.78 -8.35 2.97
CA PRO A 90 15.29 -8.99 4.19
C PRO A 90 14.34 -8.05 4.94
N LEU A 91 13.31 -8.63 5.55
CA LEU A 91 12.43 -7.95 6.50
C LEU A 91 13.02 -7.99 7.91
N ASP A 92 12.56 -7.08 8.77
CA ASP A 92 12.82 -7.16 10.20
C ASP A 92 12.28 -8.48 10.75
N GLU A 93 13.04 -9.11 11.66
CA GLU A 93 12.72 -10.46 12.16
C GLU A 93 11.32 -10.53 12.80
N VAL A 94 10.83 -9.43 13.39
CA VAL A 94 9.49 -9.35 14.01
C VAL A 94 8.35 -9.48 13.00
N LEU A 95 8.60 -9.18 11.72
CA LEU A 95 7.62 -9.32 10.62
C LEU A 95 7.75 -10.66 9.89
N VAL A 96 8.83 -11.41 10.12
CA VAL A 96 9.04 -12.72 9.50
C VAL A 96 8.23 -13.78 10.23
N LYS A 97 7.14 -14.23 9.59
CA LYS A 97 6.33 -15.33 10.09
C LYS A 97 6.86 -16.68 9.62
N PHE A 98 7.21 -16.79 8.34
CA PHE A 98 7.56 -18.06 7.69
C PHE A 98 9.05 -18.16 7.45
N LYS A 99 9.81 -18.51 8.49
CA LYS A 99 11.29 -18.57 8.40
C LYS A 99 11.79 -19.52 7.31
N GLN A 100 11.05 -20.61 7.03
CA GLN A 100 11.44 -21.60 6.03
C GLN A 100 11.27 -21.12 4.58
N ALA A 101 10.30 -20.23 4.33
CA ALA A 101 10.11 -19.64 3.00
C ALA A 101 11.20 -18.60 2.64
N GLY A 102 11.85 -18.03 3.67
CA GLY A 102 12.94 -17.06 3.53
C GLY A 102 12.62 -15.73 4.22
N LEU A 103 13.65 -14.91 4.38
CA LEU A 103 13.57 -13.67 5.17
C LEU A 103 13.14 -12.44 4.35
N THR A 104 13.02 -12.57 3.02
CA THR A 104 12.78 -11.43 2.14
C THR A 104 11.31 -11.03 2.06
N LEU A 105 11.05 -9.79 1.64
CA LEU A 105 9.69 -9.31 1.39
C LEU A 105 8.95 -10.22 0.40
N LYS A 106 9.61 -10.65 -0.69
CA LYS A 106 9.07 -11.58 -1.69
C LYS A 106 8.64 -12.90 -1.06
N ALA A 107 9.52 -13.49 -0.25
CA ALA A 107 9.26 -14.76 0.40
C ALA A 107 8.04 -14.67 1.33
N GLN A 108 8.00 -13.66 2.20
CA GLN A 108 6.88 -13.50 3.14
C GLN A 108 5.57 -13.14 2.44
N VAL A 109 5.58 -12.26 1.43
CA VAL A 109 4.36 -11.91 0.68
C VAL A 109 3.79 -13.13 -0.03
N ASN A 110 4.62 -13.92 -0.71
CA ASN A 110 4.15 -15.11 -1.43
C ASN A 110 3.66 -16.21 -0.50
N GLU A 111 4.33 -16.44 0.62
CA GLU A 111 3.88 -17.44 1.60
C GLU A 111 2.56 -17.02 2.26
N TRP A 112 2.40 -15.74 2.61
CA TRP A 112 1.12 -15.23 3.09
C TRP A 112 0.01 -15.32 2.04
N LEU A 113 0.31 -15.00 0.78
CA LEU A 113 -0.65 -15.09 -0.32
C LEU A 113 -1.15 -16.53 -0.49
N ALA A 114 -0.23 -17.49 -0.58
CA ALA A 114 -0.55 -18.92 -0.67
C ALA A 114 -1.34 -19.40 0.55
N TYR A 115 -0.91 -19.03 1.76
CA TYR A 115 -1.59 -19.39 3.01
C TYR A 115 -3.02 -18.84 3.11
N ILE A 116 -3.24 -17.58 2.74
CA ILE A 116 -4.57 -16.95 2.83
C ILE A 116 -5.53 -17.51 1.77
N LEU A 117 -5.02 -17.78 0.58
CA LEU A 117 -5.84 -18.30 -0.53
C LEU A 117 -6.01 -19.81 -0.49
N ASP A 118 -5.17 -20.51 0.28
CA ASP A 118 -5.07 -21.97 0.31
C ASP A 118 -4.83 -22.56 -1.09
N LEU A 119 -3.90 -21.91 -1.83
CA LEU A 119 -3.57 -22.24 -3.21
C LEU A 119 -2.05 -22.21 -3.42
N GLU A 120 -1.56 -23.06 -4.32
CA GLU A 120 -0.20 -22.94 -4.86
C GLU A 120 -0.15 -21.75 -5.82
N ILE A 121 0.06 -20.56 -5.27
CA ILE A 121 0.11 -19.30 -6.01
C ILE A 121 1.26 -18.44 -5.49
N SER A 122 1.92 -17.73 -6.41
CA SER A 122 2.92 -16.72 -6.09
C SER A 122 2.76 -15.50 -6.96
N PHE A 123 3.17 -14.36 -6.43
CA PHE A 123 3.22 -13.08 -7.10
C PHE A 123 4.67 -12.71 -7.42
N GLN A 124 4.88 -12.15 -8.60
CA GLN A 124 6.17 -11.64 -9.03
C GLN A 124 6.03 -10.35 -9.81
N THR A 125 7.10 -9.57 -9.77
CA THR A 125 7.24 -8.35 -10.55
C THR A 125 8.56 -8.38 -11.33
N GLU A 126 8.58 -7.67 -12.44
CA GLU A 126 9.75 -7.43 -13.27
C GLU A 126 9.81 -5.97 -13.68
N LYS A 127 10.94 -5.31 -13.45
CA LYS A 127 11.14 -3.95 -13.94
C LYS A 127 11.25 -3.91 -15.47
N ILE A 128 10.31 -3.22 -16.13
CA ILE A 128 10.30 -3.06 -17.59
C ILE A 128 10.96 -1.74 -18.00
N THR A 129 10.68 -0.66 -17.26
CA THR A 129 11.26 0.67 -17.52
C THR A 129 11.66 1.34 -16.22
N SER A 130 12.18 2.58 -16.30
CA SER A 130 12.43 3.40 -15.12
C SER A 130 11.16 3.83 -14.39
N THR A 131 9.98 3.68 -15.00
CA THR A 131 8.69 4.16 -14.46
C THR A 131 7.60 3.08 -14.40
N HIS A 132 7.87 1.87 -14.89
CA HIS A 132 6.89 0.79 -14.94
C HIS A 132 7.48 -0.57 -14.57
N VAL A 133 6.67 -1.37 -13.90
CA VAL A 133 6.93 -2.77 -13.59
C VAL A 133 5.81 -3.63 -14.15
N LYS A 134 6.17 -4.81 -14.65
CA LYS A 134 5.21 -5.85 -15.01
C LYS A 134 4.92 -6.68 -13.77
N ALA A 135 3.65 -6.93 -13.50
CA ALA A 135 3.17 -7.77 -12.41
C ALA A 135 2.52 -9.02 -12.99
N THR A 136 2.93 -10.19 -12.51
CA THR A 136 2.38 -11.48 -12.91
C THR A 136 2.22 -12.41 -11.71
N PHE A 137 1.41 -13.44 -11.90
CA PHE A 137 1.24 -14.53 -10.93
C PHE A 137 1.71 -15.84 -11.54
N ASN A 138 2.18 -16.75 -10.70
CA ASN A 138 2.39 -18.15 -11.07
C ASN A 138 1.45 -18.99 -10.21
N SER A 139 0.78 -19.98 -10.80
CA SER A 139 -0.14 -20.86 -10.08
C SER A 139 -0.20 -22.22 -10.76
N GLU A 140 -0.16 -23.31 -9.98
CA GLU A 140 -0.35 -24.69 -10.46
C GLU A 140 0.49 -25.04 -11.71
N GLY A 141 1.75 -24.61 -11.74
CA GLY A 141 2.67 -24.83 -12.86
C GLY A 141 2.48 -23.93 -14.09
N ILE A 142 1.49 -23.03 -14.07
CA ILE A 142 1.33 -21.98 -15.08
C ILE A 142 2.07 -20.73 -14.60
N ASN A 143 3.05 -20.30 -15.38
CA ASN A 143 3.83 -19.10 -15.10
C ASN A 143 3.29 -17.88 -15.86
N ASP A 144 3.62 -16.69 -15.34
CA ASP A 144 3.34 -15.41 -15.98
C ASP A 144 1.87 -15.13 -16.29
N ILE A 145 0.98 -15.61 -15.42
CA ILE A 145 -0.45 -15.36 -15.49
C ILE A 145 -0.69 -13.86 -15.30
N SER A 146 -1.35 -13.25 -16.29
CA SER A 146 -1.79 -11.86 -16.21
C SER A 146 -2.75 -11.66 -15.03
N PRO A 147 -2.60 -10.60 -14.22
CA PRO A 147 -3.54 -10.26 -13.16
C PRO A 147 -5.00 -10.17 -13.65
N PHE A 148 -5.20 -9.77 -14.91
CA PHE A 148 -6.53 -9.72 -15.55
C PHE A 148 -7.25 -11.08 -15.59
N ASN A 149 -6.51 -12.19 -15.57
CA ASN A 149 -7.07 -13.54 -15.57
C ASN A 149 -7.45 -14.05 -14.18
N LEU A 150 -6.99 -13.39 -13.11
CA LEU A 150 -7.18 -13.83 -11.72
C LEU A 150 -8.14 -12.94 -10.92
N GLY A 151 -8.67 -11.87 -11.51
CA GLY A 151 -9.58 -10.96 -10.83
C GLY A 151 -8.86 -9.93 -9.92
N ALA A 152 -9.52 -8.80 -9.66
CA ALA A 152 -8.96 -7.68 -8.92
C ALA A 152 -8.67 -7.98 -7.44
N GLY A 153 -9.36 -8.96 -6.85
CA GLY A 153 -9.20 -9.33 -5.44
C GLY A 153 -7.78 -9.80 -5.11
N ASN A 154 -7.20 -10.63 -5.97
CA ASN A 154 -5.85 -11.17 -5.78
C ASN A 154 -4.78 -10.06 -5.86
N SER A 155 -4.91 -9.17 -6.85
CA SER A 155 -4.01 -8.01 -6.98
C SER A 155 -4.07 -7.11 -5.75
N TYR A 156 -5.27 -6.82 -5.24
CA TYR A 156 -5.43 -5.95 -4.08
C TYR A 156 -4.96 -6.62 -2.78
N LEU A 157 -5.16 -7.93 -2.62
CA LEU A 157 -4.62 -8.70 -1.49
C LEU A 157 -3.09 -8.60 -1.44
N VAL A 158 -2.41 -8.78 -2.57
CA VAL A 158 -0.96 -8.58 -2.65
C VAL A 158 -0.58 -7.17 -2.19
N LYS A 159 -1.30 -6.12 -2.62
CA LYS A 159 -1.02 -4.75 -2.15
C LYS A 159 -1.16 -4.60 -0.64
N VAL A 160 -2.19 -5.18 -0.05
CA VAL A 160 -2.40 -5.18 1.41
C VAL A 160 -1.25 -5.88 2.11
N LEU A 161 -0.83 -7.04 1.63
CA LEU A 161 0.31 -7.79 2.20
C LEU A 161 1.60 -7.00 2.11
N VAL A 162 1.90 -6.41 0.94
CA VAL A 162 3.09 -5.58 0.75
C VAL A 162 3.08 -4.41 1.73
N VAL A 163 1.98 -3.64 1.81
CA VAL A 163 1.86 -2.48 2.73
C VAL A 163 1.99 -2.90 4.19
N SER A 164 1.42 -4.05 4.58
CA SER A 164 1.49 -4.55 5.96
C SER A 164 2.89 -5.01 6.37
N LEU A 165 3.74 -5.34 5.40
CA LEU A 165 5.12 -5.77 5.59
C LEU A 165 6.13 -4.67 5.22
N MET A 166 5.66 -3.44 4.93
CA MET A 166 6.55 -2.29 4.76
C MET A 166 7.11 -1.86 6.12
N CYS A 167 8.43 -1.71 6.20
CA CYS A 167 9.11 -0.91 7.23
C CYS A 167 9.41 0.48 6.66
#